data_AF-S7RVQ2-F1
#
_entry.id   AF-S7RVQ2-F1
#
_cell.length_a   1.000
_cell.length_b   1.000
_cell.length_c   1.000
_cell.angle_alpha   90.00
_cell.angle_beta   90.00
_cell.angle_gamma   90.00
#
_symmetry.space_group_name_H-M   'P 1'
#
loop_
_entity.id
_entity.type
_entity.pdbx_description
1 polymer ?
#
loop_
_entity_poly.entity_id
_entity_poly.type
_entity_poly.pdbx_seq_one_letter_code
_entity_poly.pdbx_strand_id
1 'polypeptide(L)'
;MSNTSKSSETMSASWTRALPKARYYDSRKIKSNISLDDLQLNLNILQHFVNEGHVFANFVGQRFDITDMNVYDREVGEAKTKEAVVVVEITVDKDMSNPYGTLHGACAAYLVDLCTSMPLIALGIAIGIDGSGMSQAMDIVYHSAAPVGARLRVVATTLTIAGRIMAARCEIRNKKSGALLVSATHTKVNPYAKKASEKSKL
;
A
#
# COMPACT_ATOMS: atom_id res chain seq x y z
N MET A 1 -27.26 24.94 25.14
CA MET A 1 -26.15 24.72 24.20
C MET A 1 -25.76 23.25 24.31
N SER A 2 -26.29 22.41 23.41
CA SER A 2 -26.15 20.95 23.50
C SER A 2 -24.79 20.50 22.97
N ASN A 3 -24.15 19.67 23.78
CA ASN A 3 -22.81 19.13 23.64
C ASN A 3 -22.73 18.12 22.48
N THR A 4 -22.09 18.49 21.36
CA THR A 4 -21.77 17.60 20.23
C THR A 4 -20.37 17.01 20.42
N SER A 5 -20.26 15.93 21.19
CA SER A 5 -19.01 15.16 21.36
C SER A 5 -19.09 13.71 20.84
N LYS A 6 -20.03 13.40 19.94
CA LYS A 6 -20.34 12.02 19.51
C LYS A 6 -19.84 11.59 18.12
N SER A 7 -18.94 12.32 17.45
CA SER A 7 -18.66 12.05 16.01
C SER A 7 -17.26 11.56 15.62
N SER A 8 -16.30 11.37 16.53
CA SER A 8 -14.92 11.00 16.11
C SER A 8 -14.60 9.51 16.14
N GLU A 9 -15.30 8.69 16.94
CA GLU A 9 -14.99 7.26 17.07
C GLU A 9 -15.48 6.40 15.90
N THR A 10 -16.47 6.88 15.15
CA THR A 10 -17.12 6.11 14.09
C THR A 10 -16.62 6.44 12.68
N MET A 11 -15.83 7.51 12.46
CA MET A 11 -15.46 7.92 11.10
C MET A 11 -14.24 7.19 10.51
N SER A 12 -13.23 6.82 11.31
CA SER A 12 -11.94 6.33 10.78
C SER A 12 -12.01 4.90 10.20
N ALA A 13 -12.70 3.97 10.85
CA ALA A 13 -12.83 2.59 10.36
C ALA A 13 -14.13 2.32 9.56
N SER A 14 -15.11 3.24 9.58
CA SER A 14 -16.40 2.99 8.91
C SER A 14 -16.37 3.27 7.43
N TRP A 15 -15.59 4.26 6.98
CA TRP A 15 -15.59 4.64 5.57
C TRP A 15 -15.03 3.53 4.68
N THR A 16 -13.95 2.86 5.13
CA THR A 16 -13.32 1.76 4.40
C THR A 16 -14.25 0.57 4.24
N ARG A 17 -15.05 0.27 5.27
CA ARG A 17 -16.05 -0.82 5.25
C ARG A 17 -17.28 -0.51 4.41
N ALA A 18 -17.55 0.77 4.14
CA ALA A 18 -18.64 1.22 3.28
C ALA A 18 -18.26 1.24 1.78
N LEU A 19 -16.99 0.96 1.44
CA LEU A 19 -16.53 0.99 0.05
C LEU A 19 -17.16 -0.14 -0.78
N PRO A 20 -17.48 0.14 -2.07
CA PRO A 20 -17.97 -0.87 -2.97
C PRO A 20 -16.92 -1.97 -3.19
N LYS A 21 -17.40 -3.18 -3.50
CA LYS A 21 -16.53 -4.31 -3.82
C LYS A 21 -15.63 -3.98 -5.02
N ALA A 22 -14.34 -4.29 -4.91
CA ALA A 22 -13.39 -4.11 -5.98
C ALA A 22 -13.77 -4.94 -7.22
N ARG A 23 -13.63 -4.33 -8.40
CA ARG A 23 -13.91 -4.89 -9.73
C ARG A 23 -12.64 -5.09 -10.56
N TYR A 24 -11.57 -4.35 -10.29
CA TYR A 24 -10.31 -4.46 -11.04
C TYR A 24 -9.44 -5.63 -10.57
N TYR A 25 -9.67 -6.11 -9.35
CA TYR A 25 -8.83 -7.11 -8.70
C TYR A 25 -9.69 -8.32 -8.27
N ASP A 26 -9.20 -9.52 -8.52
CA ASP A 26 -9.87 -10.77 -8.11
C ASP A 26 -9.13 -11.39 -6.93
N SER A 27 -9.68 -11.25 -5.72
CA SER A 27 -9.13 -11.80 -4.48
C SER A 27 -8.85 -13.30 -4.55
N ARG A 28 -9.58 -14.06 -5.38
CA ARG A 28 -9.40 -15.51 -5.52
C ARG A 28 -8.13 -15.90 -6.27
N LYS A 29 -7.49 -14.96 -6.97
CA LYS A 29 -6.23 -15.17 -7.69
C LYS A 29 -4.99 -14.80 -6.86
N ILE A 30 -5.21 -14.21 -5.69
CA ILE A 30 -4.13 -13.72 -4.81
C ILE A 30 -3.80 -14.80 -3.79
N LYS A 31 -2.52 -15.17 -3.69
CA LYS A 31 -2.05 -16.07 -2.63
C LYS A 31 -2.00 -15.32 -1.31
N SER A 32 -2.67 -15.84 -0.30
CA SER A 32 -2.82 -15.13 0.95
C SER A 32 -2.99 -16.06 2.15
N ASN A 33 -2.45 -15.64 3.29
CA ASN A 33 -2.67 -16.22 4.61
C ASN A 33 -3.65 -15.42 5.49
N ILE A 34 -4.23 -14.33 4.96
CA ILE A 34 -5.32 -13.59 5.61
C ILE A 34 -6.68 -14.04 5.05
N SER A 35 -7.76 -13.69 5.75
CA SER A 35 -9.11 -14.08 5.32
C SER A 35 -9.48 -13.46 3.97
N LEU A 36 -10.37 -14.12 3.21
CA LEU A 36 -10.86 -13.58 1.94
C LEU A 36 -11.61 -12.25 2.13
N ASP A 37 -12.26 -12.05 3.27
CA ASP A 37 -12.97 -10.81 3.58
C ASP A 37 -11.98 -9.66 3.85
N ASP A 38 -10.90 -9.91 4.60
CA ASP A 38 -9.85 -8.91 4.84
C ASP A 38 -9.09 -8.56 3.57
N LEU A 39 -8.79 -9.58 2.76
CA LEU A 39 -8.21 -9.41 1.44
C LEU A 39 -9.13 -8.55 0.55
N GLN A 40 -10.43 -8.88 0.50
CA GLN A 40 -11.39 -8.12 -0.29
C GLN A 40 -11.51 -6.67 0.20
N LEU A 41 -11.53 -6.44 1.51
CA LEU A 41 -11.56 -5.10 2.09
C LEU A 41 -10.34 -4.28 1.67
N ASN A 42 -9.14 -4.88 1.70
CA ASN A 42 -7.92 -4.22 1.22
C ASN A 42 -8.05 -3.81 -0.26
N LEU A 43 -8.55 -4.70 -1.11
CA LEU A 43 -8.77 -4.42 -2.53
C LEU A 43 -9.82 -3.32 -2.76
N ASN A 44 -10.87 -3.27 -1.95
CA ASN A 44 -11.88 -2.20 -2.02
C ASN A 44 -11.23 -0.84 -1.73
N ILE A 45 -10.37 -0.78 -0.73
CA ILE A 45 -9.62 0.43 -0.35
C ILE A 45 -8.64 0.82 -1.45
N LEU A 46 -7.85 -0.12 -1.99
CA LEU A 46 -6.98 0.15 -3.13
C LEU A 46 -7.77 0.72 -4.32
N GLN A 47 -8.89 0.08 -4.67
CA GLN A 47 -9.73 0.51 -5.77
C GLN A 47 -10.24 1.93 -5.59
N HIS A 48 -10.56 2.36 -4.36
CA HIS A 48 -10.96 3.74 -4.10
C HIS A 48 -9.92 4.75 -4.62
N PHE A 49 -8.62 4.46 -4.45
CA PHE A 49 -7.51 5.31 -4.90
C PHE A 49 -7.18 5.18 -6.39
N VAL A 50 -7.81 4.25 -7.11
CA VAL A 50 -7.59 4.03 -8.55
C VAL A 50 -8.90 3.97 -9.32
N ASN A 51 -9.99 4.47 -8.73
CA ASN A 51 -11.30 4.38 -9.36
C ASN A 51 -11.41 5.32 -10.58
N GLU A 52 -12.44 5.11 -11.39
CA GLU A 52 -12.76 6.03 -12.48
C GLU A 52 -13.13 7.43 -11.94
N GLY A 53 -12.93 8.46 -12.76
CA GLY A 53 -13.18 9.86 -12.41
C GLY A 53 -11.90 10.71 -12.39
N HIS A 54 -11.88 11.75 -11.56
CA HIS A 54 -10.78 12.71 -11.45
C HIS A 54 -9.61 12.19 -10.57
N VAL A 55 -9.17 10.95 -10.81
CA VAL A 55 -8.06 10.33 -10.09
C VAL A 55 -6.84 10.26 -11.00
N PHE A 56 -5.72 10.84 -10.55
CA PHE A 56 -4.48 10.89 -11.31
C PHE A 56 -3.96 9.47 -11.62
N ALA A 57 -3.63 9.22 -12.88
CA ALA A 57 -3.00 7.99 -13.38
C ALA A 57 -3.71 6.67 -12.98
N ASN A 58 -5.03 6.71 -12.72
CA ASN A 58 -5.81 5.56 -12.24
C ASN A 58 -5.66 4.30 -13.11
N PHE A 59 -5.56 4.45 -14.43
CA PHE A 59 -5.33 3.38 -15.40
C PHE A 59 -4.03 2.58 -15.16
N VAL A 60 -3.02 3.15 -14.50
CA VAL A 60 -1.82 2.41 -14.09
C VAL A 60 -2.15 1.47 -12.93
N GLY A 61 -2.77 1.99 -11.87
CA GLY A 61 -3.13 1.20 -10.69
C GLY A 61 -4.15 0.10 -11.00
N GLN A 62 -5.07 0.35 -11.93
CA GLN A 62 -6.04 -0.64 -12.42
C GLN A 62 -5.41 -1.87 -13.09
N ARG A 63 -4.18 -1.75 -13.59
CA ARG A 63 -3.43 -2.86 -14.25
C ARG A 63 -2.59 -3.69 -13.28
N PHE A 64 -2.67 -3.45 -11.98
CA PHE A 64 -1.90 -4.22 -11.00
C PHE A 64 -2.35 -5.68 -10.98
N ASP A 65 -1.38 -6.56 -11.17
CA ASP A 65 -1.52 -8.00 -10.94
C ASP A 65 -0.98 -8.32 -9.54
N ILE A 66 -1.87 -8.31 -8.55
CA ILE A 66 -1.51 -8.57 -7.16
C ILE A 66 -1.38 -10.09 -7.00
N THR A 67 -0.16 -10.59 -6.78
CA THR A 67 0.08 -12.03 -6.74
C THR A 67 0.03 -12.60 -5.33
N ASP A 68 0.47 -11.82 -4.34
CA ASP A 68 0.58 -12.24 -2.96
C ASP A 68 0.21 -11.09 -2.00
N MET A 69 -0.52 -11.39 -0.93
CA MET A 69 -0.80 -10.46 0.16
C MET A 69 -0.86 -11.25 1.46
N ASN A 70 0.11 -11.05 2.35
CA ASN A 70 0.24 -11.85 3.56
C ASN A 70 0.56 -10.99 4.77
N VAL A 71 0.15 -11.46 5.95
CA VAL A 71 0.51 -10.89 7.26
C VAL A 71 1.17 -11.98 8.09
N TYR A 72 2.37 -11.72 8.58
CA TYR A 72 3.18 -12.64 9.36
C TYR A 72 3.38 -12.12 10.77
N ASP A 73 3.48 -13.03 11.73
CA ASP A 73 4.08 -12.71 13.02
C ASP A 73 5.58 -12.45 12.83
N ARG A 74 6.08 -11.42 13.49
CA ARG A 74 7.48 -10.98 13.42
C ARG A 74 8.01 -10.71 14.81
N GLU A 75 9.11 -11.36 15.15
CA GLU A 75 9.84 -11.11 16.39
C GLU A 75 10.95 -10.10 16.13
N VAL A 76 10.96 -9.01 16.89
CA VAL A 76 12.02 -7.99 16.87
C VAL A 76 12.55 -7.85 18.28
N GLY A 77 13.64 -8.56 18.58
CA GLY A 77 14.08 -8.76 19.96
C GLY A 77 13.00 -9.50 20.75
N GLU A 78 12.59 -8.95 21.89
CA GLU A 78 11.53 -9.51 22.74
C GLU A 78 10.11 -9.11 22.30
N ALA A 79 9.97 -8.16 21.36
CA ALA A 79 8.68 -7.66 20.92
C ALA A 79 8.06 -8.57 19.85
N LYS A 80 6.86 -9.07 20.13
CA LYS A 80 6.00 -9.73 19.14
C LYS A 80 5.23 -8.66 18.36
N THR A 81 5.55 -8.54 17.09
CA THR A 81 4.90 -7.61 16.16
C THR A 81 4.32 -8.39 14.98
N LYS A 82 3.63 -7.68 14.08
CA LYS A 82 3.15 -8.25 12.82
C LYS A 82 3.72 -7.43 11.66
N GLU A 83 3.99 -8.11 10.56
CA GLU A 83 4.49 -7.51 9.33
C GLU A 83 3.62 -7.97 8.16
N ALA A 84 3.21 -7.05 7.29
CA ALA A 84 2.53 -7.41 6.06
C ALA A 84 3.46 -7.25 4.86
N VAL A 85 3.34 -8.19 3.92
CA VAL A 85 4.08 -8.22 2.65
C VAL A 85 3.08 -8.35 1.51
N VAL A 86 3.23 -7.48 0.51
CA VAL A 86 2.42 -7.51 -0.71
C VAL A 86 3.35 -7.58 -1.92
N VAL A 87 3.01 -8.44 -2.86
CA VAL A 87 3.71 -8.57 -4.14
C VAL A 87 2.76 -8.20 -5.28
N VAL A 88 3.22 -7.26 -6.10
CA VAL A 88 2.48 -6.76 -7.27
C VAL A 88 3.36 -6.92 -8.49
N GLU A 89 2.74 -7.29 -9.60
CA GLU A 89 3.38 -7.29 -10.90
C GLU A 89 2.66 -6.36 -11.87
N ILE A 90 3.42 -5.71 -12.74
CA ILE A 90 2.89 -4.81 -13.76
C ILE A 90 3.85 -4.75 -14.95
N THR A 91 3.32 -4.60 -16.16
CA THR A 91 4.13 -4.37 -17.36
C THR A 91 4.30 -2.87 -17.60
N VAL A 92 5.52 -2.42 -17.90
CA VAL A 92 5.76 -1.02 -18.28
C VAL A 92 5.17 -0.77 -19.66
N ASP A 93 4.06 -0.05 -19.74
CA ASP A 93 3.45 0.34 -21.01
C ASP A 93 3.90 1.75 -21.44
N LYS A 94 3.57 2.13 -22.68
CA LYS A 94 4.02 3.39 -23.29
C LYS A 94 3.60 4.63 -22.50
N ASP A 95 2.41 4.61 -21.92
CA ASP A 95 1.84 5.68 -21.09
C ASP A 95 2.54 5.84 -19.74
N MET A 96 3.34 4.86 -19.33
CA MET A 96 4.16 4.90 -18.12
C MET A 96 5.59 5.40 -18.40
N SER A 97 5.93 5.62 -19.68
CA SER A 97 7.31 5.88 -20.10
C SER A 97 7.68 7.36 -20.11
N ASN A 98 8.97 7.63 -19.95
CA ASN A 98 9.60 8.91 -20.23
C ASN A 98 10.02 8.99 -21.71
N PRO A 99 10.52 10.16 -22.20
CA PRO A 99 10.99 10.30 -23.58
C PRO A 99 12.10 9.34 -24.01
N TYR A 100 12.77 8.66 -23.06
CA TYR A 100 13.80 7.66 -23.34
C TYR A 100 13.24 6.23 -23.49
N GLY A 101 11.92 6.05 -23.50
CA GLY A 101 11.28 4.74 -23.66
C GLY A 101 11.44 3.82 -22.46
N THR A 102 11.64 4.40 -21.27
CA THR A 102 11.79 3.67 -20.00
C THR A 102 10.79 4.18 -18.97
N LEU A 103 10.52 3.41 -17.92
CA LEU A 103 9.61 3.80 -16.85
C LEU A 103 9.94 5.20 -16.32
N HIS A 104 8.96 6.10 -16.39
CA HIS A 104 9.12 7.47 -15.91
C HIS A 104 9.32 7.47 -14.38
N GLY A 105 10.24 8.28 -13.86
CA GLY A 105 10.52 8.37 -12.42
C GLY A 105 9.27 8.68 -11.58
N ALA A 106 8.47 9.67 -12.02
CA ALA A 106 7.16 9.95 -11.40
C ALA A 106 6.17 8.76 -11.46
N CYS A 107 6.19 7.94 -12.52
CA CYS A 107 5.37 6.74 -12.58
C CYS A 107 5.88 5.69 -11.58
N ALA A 108 7.20 5.51 -11.45
CA ALA A 108 7.77 4.66 -10.41
C ALA A 108 7.38 5.14 -9.00
N ALA A 109 7.41 6.45 -8.73
CA ALA A 109 6.93 7.01 -7.47
C ALA A 109 5.44 6.73 -7.21
N TYR A 110 4.60 6.80 -8.25
CA TYR A 110 3.19 6.39 -8.17
C TYR A 110 3.03 4.88 -7.85
N LEU A 111 3.86 4.02 -8.45
CA LEU A 111 3.89 2.59 -8.11
C LEU A 111 4.29 2.38 -6.64
N VAL A 112 5.34 3.06 -6.18
CA VAL A 112 5.78 3.02 -4.77
C VAL A 112 4.63 3.42 -3.85
N ASP A 113 3.94 4.53 -4.13
CA ASP A 113 2.85 5.06 -3.30
C ASP A 113 1.74 4.03 -3.07
N LEU A 114 1.18 3.48 -4.15
CA LEU A 114 0.10 2.50 -4.06
C LEU A 114 0.59 1.15 -3.50
N CYS A 115 1.75 0.67 -3.95
CA CYS A 115 2.27 -0.64 -3.55
C CYS A 115 2.63 -0.71 -2.07
N THR A 116 3.14 0.39 -1.50
CA THR A 116 3.45 0.47 -0.06
C THR A 116 2.22 0.75 0.80
N SER A 117 1.14 1.31 0.23
CA SER A 117 -0.12 1.50 0.94
C SER A 117 -0.85 0.17 1.21
N MET A 118 -0.84 -0.78 0.26
CA MET A 118 -1.48 -2.09 0.42
C MET A 118 -1.04 -2.89 1.66
N PRO A 119 0.26 -3.09 1.95
CA PRO A 119 0.68 -3.82 3.15
C PRO A 119 0.34 -3.05 4.44
N LEU A 120 0.40 -1.70 4.44
CA LEU A 120 -0.03 -0.90 5.59
C LEU A 120 -1.52 -1.12 5.91
N ILE A 121 -2.36 -1.12 4.88
CA ILE A 121 -3.79 -1.40 5.01
C ILE A 121 -4.02 -2.84 5.47
N ALA A 122 -3.30 -3.83 4.92
CA ALA A 122 -3.44 -5.24 5.30
C ALA A 122 -3.10 -5.46 6.77
N LEU A 123 -1.99 -4.88 7.23
CA LEU A 123 -1.58 -4.92 8.63
C LEU A 123 -2.59 -4.19 9.52
N GLY A 124 -3.06 -3.01 9.09
CA GLY A 124 -4.09 -2.24 9.80
C GLY A 124 -5.36 -3.06 10.03
N ILE A 125 -5.89 -3.69 8.98
CA ILE A 125 -7.05 -4.59 9.07
C ILE A 125 -6.78 -5.72 10.08
N ALA A 126 -5.63 -6.39 9.97
CA ALA A 126 -5.27 -7.52 10.82
C ALA A 126 -5.15 -7.17 12.31
N ILE A 127 -4.83 -5.91 12.66
CA ILE A 127 -4.72 -5.43 14.05
C ILE A 127 -5.88 -4.52 14.46
N GLY A 128 -6.92 -4.40 13.62
CA GLY A 128 -8.13 -3.64 13.94
C GLY A 128 -7.98 -2.11 13.93
N ILE A 129 -7.02 -1.57 13.17
CA ILE A 129 -6.82 -0.12 13.02
C ILE A 129 -6.92 0.32 11.55
N ASP A 130 -7.08 1.62 11.35
CA ASP A 130 -7.07 2.22 10.02
C ASP A 130 -5.63 2.39 9.52
N GLY A 131 -5.19 1.42 8.70
CA GLY A 131 -3.89 1.44 8.00
C GLY A 131 -3.86 2.34 6.75
N SER A 132 -4.92 3.10 6.48
CA SER A 132 -4.94 4.12 5.43
C SER A 132 -4.31 5.43 5.91
N GLY A 133 -3.96 6.31 4.98
CA GLY A 133 -3.41 7.61 5.31
C GLY A 133 -2.91 8.36 4.09
N MET A 134 -2.45 9.58 4.32
CA MET A 134 -1.85 10.43 3.30
C MET A 134 -0.35 10.26 3.29
N SER A 135 0.24 10.33 2.10
CA SER A 135 1.69 10.24 1.92
C SER A 135 2.37 11.44 2.55
N GLN A 136 3.29 11.19 3.49
CA GLN A 136 4.00 12.22 4.25
C GLN A 136 5.39 12.47 3.65
N ALA A 137 6.15 11.40 3.40
CA ALA A 137 7.46 11.48 2.75
C ALA A 137 7.79 10.17 2.02
N MET A 138 8.48 10.27 0.90
CA MET A 138 9.05 9.13 0.19
C MET A 138 10.53 9.40 -0.09
N ASP A 139 11.38 8.43 0.24
CA ASP A 139 12.77 8.38 -0.21
C ASP A 139 12.86 7.29 -1.27
N ILE A 140 13.30 7.66 -2.48
CA ILE A 140 13.30 6.78 -3.65
C ILE A 140 14.69 6.81 -4.29
N VAL A 141 15.29 5.64 -4.44
CA VAL A 141 16.56 5.43 -5.15
C VAL A 141 16.29 4.70 -6.46
N TYR A 142 16.73 5.29 -7.56
CA TYR A 142 16.65 4.71 -8.91
C TYR A 142 17.97 4.03 -9.25
N HIS A 143 17.96 2.71 -9.36
CA HIS A 143 19.15 1.88 -9.54
C HIS A 143 19.43 1.58 -11.01
N SER A 144 18.38 1.29 -11.78
CA SER A 144 18.51 0.98 -13.21
C SER A 144 17.19 1.19 -13.95
N ALA A 145 17.28 1.33 -15.29
CA ALA A 145 16.14 1.65 -16.14
C ALA A 145 15.29 0.40 -16.46
N ALA A 146 13.97 0.60 -16.57
CA ALA A 146 13.04 -0.41 -17.01
C ALA A 146 12.46 -0.03 -18.38
N PRO A 147 12.83 -0.69 -19.48
CA PRO A 147 12.28 -0.37 -20.80
C PRO A 147 10.79 -0.71 -20.88
N VAL A 148 10.06 -0.05 -21.78
CA VAL A 148 8.69 -0.45 -22.15
C VAL A 148 8.66 -1.94 -22.53
N GLY A 149 7.63 -2.65 -22.06
CA GLY A 149 7.49 -4.10 -22.17
C GLY A 149 8.17 -4.89 -21.05
N ALA A 150 8.99 -4.26 -20.20
CA ALA A 150 9.54 -4.94 -19.03
C ALA A 150 8.43 -5.31 -18.03
N ARG A 151 8.42 -6.56 -17.58
CA ARG A 151 7.57 -7.00 -16.47
C ARG A 151 8.27 -6.68 -15.15
N LEU A 152 7.61 -5.90 -14.31
CA LEU A 152 8.08 -5.51 -12.99
C LEU A 152 7.52 -6.46 -11.93
N ARG A 153 8.33 -6.72 -10.90
CA ARG A 153 7.91 -7.32 -9.62
C ARG A 153 8.18 -6.31 -8.52
N VAL A 154 7.12 -5.81 -7.91
CA VAL A 154 7.16 -4.89 -6.77
C VAL A 154 6.90 -5.70 -5.50
N VAL A 155 7.82 -5.64 -4.55
CA VAL A 155 7.66 -6.24 -3.22
C VAL A 155 7.62 -5.11 -2.21
N ALA A 156 6.50 -4.98 -1.50
CA ALA A 156 6.31 -3.98 -0.47
C ALA A 156 6.09 -4.63 0.90
N THR A 157 6.69 -4.04 1.93
CA THR A 157 6.69 -4.59 3.29
C THR A 157 6.48 -3.48 4.31
N THR A 158 5.61 -3.70 5.28
CA THR A 158 5.44 -2.75 6.41
C THR A 158 6.71 -2.68 7.25
N LEU A 159 7.08 -1.49 7.69
CA LEU A 159 8.15 -1.27 8.66
C LEU A 159 7.59 -1.00 10.05
N THR A 160 6.69 -0.02 10.16
CA THR A 160 6.07 0.38 11.43
C THR A 160 4.62 0.82 11.21
N ILE A 161 3.76 0.50 12.16
CA ILE A 161 2.40 1.02 12.24
C ILE A 161 2.14 1.41 13.70
N ALA A 162 2.28 2.70 14.01
CA ALA A 162 2.18 3.17 15.40
C ALA A 162 1.62 4.60 15.47
N GLY A 163 0.50 4.75 16.19
CA GLY A 163 -0.16 6.03 16.34
C GLY A 163 -0.59 6.60 14.99
N ARG A 164 -0.07 7.78 14.64
CA ARG A 164 -0.46 8.50 13.41
C ARG A 164 0.46 8.28 12.23
N ILE A 165 1.68 7.80 12.46
CA ILE A 165 2.69 7.66 11.42
C ILE A 165 2.91 6.18 11.16
N MET A 166 2.94 5.84 9.89
CA MET A 166 3.15 4.48 9.42
C MET A 166 4.24 4.51 8.37
N ALA A 167 5.02 3.45 8.27
CA ALA A 167 6.10 3.36 7.31
C ALA A 167 6.10 2.00 6.62
N ALA A 168 6.43 1.99 5.35
CA ALA A 168 6.67 0.80 4.56
C ALA A 168 7.88 1.01 3.65
N ARG A 169 8.46 -0.09 3.19
CA ARG A 169 9.50 -0.11 2.15
C ARG A 169 9.01 -0.87 0.93
N CYS A 170 9.60 -0.60 -0.21
CA CYS A 170 9.42 -1.46 -1.38
C CYS A 170 10.67 -1.54 -2.26
N GLU A 171 10.78 -2.66 -2.97
CA GLU A 171 11.71 -2.84 -4.07
C GLU A 171 10.94 -3.14 -5.36
N ILE A 172 11.31 -2.47 -6.44
CA ILE A 172 10.85 -2.76 -7.80
C ILE A 172 12.00 -3.45 -8.53
N ARG A 173 11.76 -4.67 -9.01
CA ARG A 173 12.73 -5.47 -9.76
C ARG A 173 12.20 -5.83 -11.14
N ASN A 174 13.10 -5.99 -12.09
CA ASN A 174 12.76 -6.62 -13.36
C ASN A 174 12.46 -8.10 -13.09
N LYS A 175 11.25 -8.57 -13.42
CA LYS A 175 10.83 -9.95 -13.12
C LYS A 175 11.68 -10.99 -13.83
N LYS A 176 12.15 -10.71 -15.06
CA LYS A 176 12.94 -11.66 -15.86
C LYS A 176 14.39 -11.72 -15.39
N SER A 177 15.04 -10.59 -15.18
CA SER A 177 16.48 -10.55 -14.84
C SER A 177 16.77 -10.51 -13.35
N GLY A 178 15.78 -10.19 -12.50
CA GLY A 178 15.97 -9.97 -11.06
C GLY A 178 16.66 -8.65 -10.71
N ALA A 179 17.06 -7.85 -11.71
CA ALA A 179 17.77 -6.59 -11.51
C ALA A 179 16.93 -5.62 -10.66
N LEU A 180 17.58 -4.98 -9.69
CA LEU A 180 16.97 -3.93 -8.88
C LEU A 180 16.83 -2.65 -9.71
N LEU A 181 15.59 -2.18 -9.84
CA LEU A 181 15.25 -0.98 -10.62
C LEU A 181 15.06 0.21 -9.69
N VAL A 182 14.29 0.02 -8.61
CA VAL A 182 13.96 1.06 -7.63
C VAL A 182 13.94 0.43 -6.24
N SER A 183 14.44 1.16 -5.24
CA SER A 183 14.17 0.88 -3.83
C SER A 183 13.62 2.14 -3.18
N ALA A 184 12.67 1.99 -2.25
CA ALA A 184 12.06 3.13 -1.60
C ALA A 184 11.65 2.85 -0.15
N THR A 185 11.59 3.91 0.63
CA THR A 185 10.84 3.98 1.89
C THR A 185 9.74 5.02 1.76
N HIS A 186 8.59 4.77 2.38
CA HIS A 186 7.42 5.61 2.33
C HIS A 186 6.80 5.74 3.71
N THR A 187 6.71 6.97 4.23
CA THR A 187 5.96 7.29 5.44
C THR A 187 4.60 7.88 5.07
N LYS A 188 3.57 7.43 5.77
CA LYS A 188 2.20 7.92 5.66
C LYS A 188 1.71 8.42 7.00
N VAL A 189 0.83 9.42 6.98
CA VAL A 189 0.17 9.98 8.16
C VAL A 189 -1.34 9.76 8.09
N ASN A 190 -1.90 9.19 9.14
CA ASN A 190 -3.34 9.20 9.38
C ASN A 190 -3.67 10.32 10.39
N PRO A 191 -4.17 11.49 9.95
CA PRO A 191 -4.43 12.61 10.84
C PRO A 191 -5.58 12.33 11.82
N TYR A 192 -6.43 11.35 11.50
CA TYR A 192 -7.60 10.97 12.30
C TYR A 192 -7.29 9.89 13.35
N ALA A 193 -6.14 9.22 13.25
CA ALA A 193 -5.72 8.26 14.26
C ALA A 193 -5.46 8.94 15.62
N LYS A 194 -5.87 8.27 16.71
CA LYS A 194 -5.59 8.71 18.09
C LYS A 194 -4.06 8.74 18.29
N LYS A 195 -3.54 9.78 18.96
CA LYS A 195 -2.12 9.79 19.37
C LYS A 195 -1.88 8.58 20.27
N ALA A 196 -0.75 7.90 20.11
CA ALA A 196 -0.32 6.89 21.07
C ALA A 196 -0.24 7.56 22.45
N SER A 197 -0.94 7.01 23.45
CA SER A 197 -0.91 7.55 24.81
C SER A 197 0.47 7.33 25.43
N GLU A 198 1.01 8.31 26.14
CA GLU A 198 2.32 8.26 26.81
C GLU A 198 2.48 7.08 27.80
N LYS A 199 1.38 6.43 28.20
CA LYS A 199 1.37 5.31 29.15
C LYS A 199 1.80 3.94 28.60
N SER A 200 2.17 3.81 27.32
CA SER A 200 2.68 2.55 26.76
C SER A 200 4.21 2.46 26.69
N LYS A 201 4.92 3.37 27.36
CA LYS A 201 6.37 3.33 27.55
C LYS A 201 6.70 3.00 29.00
N LEU A 202 6.40 1.78 29.43
CA LEU A 202 6.92 1.16 30.65
C LEU A 202 7.19 -0.30 30.35
#